data_AF-U4UFM6-F1
#
_entry.id   AF-U4UFM6-F1
#
_cell.length_a   1.000
_cell.length_b   1.000
_cell.length_c   1.000
_cell.angle_alpha   90.00
_cell.angle_beta   90.00
_cell.angle_gamma   90.00
#
_symmetry.space_group_name_H-M   'P 1'
#
loop_
_entity.id
_entity.type
_entity.pdbx_description
1 polymer ?
#
loop_
_entity_poly.entity_id
_entity_poly.type
_entity_poly.pdbx_seq_one_letter_code
_entity_poly.pdbx_strand_id
1 'polypeptide(L)'
;MDVSYTDHSHIIGKGGLSIKRVMEETKCHVHFPDSNRSNSNEKSNQVSISGDIKGVELARSRVRELTPLIFGFELPIMSQNVDLNSAYIVKIQEQYKVHVMFKTRPKLHATLVLVKGVEWEVHQVKQATLLLMEYMCENLANQIPVQMSMEISPHHHPTVLGKNHSNLKAIMQHTNCQIMFPDAQDPNIPNLKRSKVTITGSIHNIYNARELLLGSLPLIIIFDLPDDSTEQNLKAEQITEIQTAVDVTINIKQKANKTTKACVIKGVEKCASNIYKARNMILGIDATPIYADIPANYHMPNVSSPAQTKETAPTPSLNPPSLSSPLISPTWYFPSPTTPQQQASPLYQFTQKQQFFPPNANLSAYHQQMAMSTG
;
A
#
# COMPACT_ATOMS: atom_id res chain seq x y z
N MET A 1 -13.38 -1.51 2.81
CA MET A 1 -12.02 -2.09 2.78
C MET A 1 -11.15 -1.39 3.81
N ASP A 2 -10.08 -2.03 4.30
CA ASP A 2 -9.10 -1.41 5.21
C ASP A 2 -7.95 -0.79 4.42
N VAL A 3 -7.74 0.51 4.61
CA VAL A 3 -6.66 1.31 4.02
C VAL A 3 -6.12 2.24 5.10
N SER A 4 -4.81 2.21 5.31
CA SER A 4 -4.15 3.03 6.34
C SER A 4 -4.56 4.51 6.24
N TYR A 5 -4.91 5.12 7.37
CA TYR A 5 -5.22 6.55 7.42
C TYR A 5 -4.04 7.43 6.97
N THR A 6 -2.80 6.95 7.13
CA THR A 6 -1.60 7.66 6.65
C THR A 6 -1.51 7.70 5.12
N ASP A 7 -2.19 6.79 4.42
CA ASP A 7 -2.18 6.67 2.97
C ASP A 7 -3.35 7.39 2.29
N HIS A 8 -4.40 7.76 3.04
CA HIS A 8 -5.61 8.39 2.49
C HIS A 8 -5.29 9.62 1.64
N SER A 9 -4.47 10.54 2.16
CA SER A 9 -4.09 11.77 1.45
C SER A 9 -3.40 11.51 0.10
N HIS A 10 -2.61 10.44 0.02
CA HIS A 10 -1.92 10.07 -1.21
C HIS A 10 -2.89 9.50 -2.24
N ILE A 11 -3.78 8.61 -1.81
CA ILE A 11 -4.79 7.98 -2.68
C ILE A 11 -5.80 9.02 -3.20
N ILE A 12 -6.26 9.92 -2.32
CA ILE A 12 -7.13 11.05 -2.68
C ILE A 12 -6.46 11.93 -3.73
N GLY A 13 -5.16 12.19 -3.55
CA GLY A 13 -4.34 12.99 -4.44
C GLY A 13 -4.62 14.50 -4.32
N LYS A 14 -3.79 15.29 -5.01
CA LYS A 14 -3.88 16.77 -4.98
C LYS A 14 -5.26 17.23 -5.46
N GLY A 15 -5.98 17.98 -4.61
CA GLY A 15 -7.34 18.46 -4.90
C GLY A 15 -8.40 17.36 -5.04
N GLY A 16 -8.10 16.13 -4.62
CA GLY A 16 -8.97 14.97 -4.81
C GLY A 16 -9.03 14.44 -6.24
N LEU A 17 -8.16 14.90 -7.14
CA LEU A 17 -8.24 14.57 -8.57
C LEU A 17 -8.06 13.07 -8.84
N SER A 18 -7.17 12.41 -8.10
CA SER A 18 -6.90 10.97 -8.27
C SER A 18 -8.14 10.15 -7.94
N ILE A 19 -8.72 10.35 -6.75
CA ILE A 19 -9.92 9.60 -6.38
C ILE A 19 -11.16 10.00 -7.18
N LYS A 20 -11.31 11.28 -7.57
CA LYS A 20 -12.42 11.71 -8.44
C LYS A 20 -12.40 10.97 -9.77
N ARG A 21 -11.22 10.75 -10.36
CA ARG A 21 -11.06 9.93 -11.56
C ARG A 21 -11.52 8.49 -11.32
N VAL A 22 -11.12 7.88 -10.20
CA VAL A 22 -11.59 6.52 -9.84
C VAL A 22 -13.11 6.49 -9.71
N MET A 23 -13.73 7.47 -9.03
CA MET A 23 -15.19 7.56 -8.88
C MET A 23 -15.90 7.68 -10.23
N GLU A 24 -15.38 8.51 -11.13
CA GLU A 24 -15.92 8.73 -12.48
C GLU A 24 -15.82 7.48 -13.36
N GLU A 25 -14.63 6.87 -13.46
CA GLU A 25 -14.38 5.68 -14.27
C GLU A 25 -15.21 4.47 -13.82
N THR A 26 -15.38 4.33 -12.50
CA THR A 26 -16.05 3.16 -11.89
C THR A 26 -17.52 3.40 -11.60
N LYS A 27 -18.02 4.63 -11.81
CA LYS A 27 -19.38 5.05 -11.45
C LYS A 27 -19.73 4.76 -9.99
N CYS A 28 -18.75 4.87 -9.11
CA CYS A 28 -18.88 4.59 -7.68
C CYS A 28 -18.57 5.82 -6.84
N HIS A 29 -19.07 5.83 -5.62
CA HIS A 29 -18.75 6.83 -4.61
C HIS A 29 -17.78 6.22 -3.58
N VAL A 30 -16.57 6.78 -3.47
CA VAL A 30 -15.55 6.36 -2.51
C VAL A 30 -15.45 7.36 -1.36
N HIS A 31 -15.71 6.91 -0.14
CA HIS A 31 -15.67 7.77 1.04
C HIS A 31 -14.53 7.36 1.97
N PHE A 32 -13.67 8.33 2.27
CA PHE A 32 -12.61 8.23 3.27
C PHE A 32 -13.11 8.79 4.60
N PRO A 33 -12.77 8.17 5.73
CA PRO A 33 -13.17 8.66 7.03
C PRO A 33 -12.50 10.01 7.31
N ASP A 34 -13.27 10.95 7.85
CA ASP A 34 -12.74 12.28 8.17
C ASP A 34 -11.76 12.18 9.34
N SER A 35 -10.48 12.33 9.03
CA SER A 35 -9.40 12.32 10.02
C SER A 35 -9.51 13.48 11.01
N ASN A 36 -10.22 14.57 10.71
CA ASN A 36 -10.38 15.71 11.62
C ASN A 36 -11.56 15.53 12.59
N ARG A 37 -12.48 14.62 12.28
CA ARG A 37 -13.69 14.37 13.09
C ARG A 37 -13.53 13.21 14.07
N SER A 38 -12.52 12.36 13.89
CA SER A 38 -12.20 11.29 14.84
C SER A 38 -11.32 11.79 15.99
N ASN A 39 -11.45 11.19 17.17
CA ASN A 39 -10.59 11.47 18.32
C ASN A 39 -9.12 11.49 17.91
N SER A 40 -8.32 12.42 18.44
CA SER A 40 -6.89 12.57 18.09
C SER A 40 -6.08 11.29 18.32
N ASN A 41 -6.56 10.41 19.22
CA ASN A 41 -5.90 9.17 19.62
C ASN A 41 -6.26 7.94 18.78
N GLU A 42 -7.26 8.04 17.88
CA GLU A 42 -7.71 6.92 17.06
C GLU A 42 -8.19 7.39 15.67
N LYS A 43 -7.50 6.95 14.63
CA LYS A 43 -7.84 7.22 13.23
C LYS A 43 -8.43 5.97 12.60
N SER A 44 -9.48 6.14 11.80
CA SER A 44 -10.14 5.03 11.12
C SER A 44 -9.44 4.71 9.81
N ASN A 45 -9.20 3.43 9.56
CA ASN A 45 -8.69 2.92 8.28
C ASN A 45 -9.83 2.50 7.32
N GLN A 46 -11.09 2.68 7.72
CA GLN A 46 -12.23 2.15 6.98
C GLN A 46 -12.59 3.06 5.80
N VAL A 47 -12.28 2.61 4.58
CA VAL A 47 -12.72 3.24 3.33
C VAL A 47 -13.96 2.51 2.81
N SER A 48 -15.03 3.26 2.51
CA SER A 48 -16.28 2.74 1.94
C SER A 48 -16.38 3.05 0.46
N ILE A 49 -16.91 2.10 -0.31
CA ILE A 49 -17.17 2.23 -1.75
C ILE A 49 -18.63 1.84 -1.96
N SER A 50 -19.38 2.67 -2.68
CA SER A 50 -20.80 2.46 -2.93
C SER A 50 -21.12 2.62 -4.41
N GLY A 51 -21.89 1.69 -4.97
CA GLY A 51 -22.26 1.66 -6.38
C GLY A 51 -22.64 0.26 -6.81
N ASP A 52 -22.70 0.05 -8.13
CA ASP A 52 -22.92 -1.28 -8.70
C ASP A 52 -21.77 -2.22 -8.39
N ILE A 53 -22.07 -3.49 -8.12
CA ILE A 53 -21.08 -4.45 -7.64
C ILE A 53 -19.85 -4.61 -8.56
N LYS A 54 -20.04 -4.51 -9.89
CA LYS A 54 -18.92 -4.53 -10.86
C LYS A 54 -18.04 -3.28 -10.73
N GLY A 55 -18.67 -2.11 -10.58
CA GLY A 55 -17.97 -0.84 -10.36
C GLY A 55 -17.26 -0.81 -9.01
N VAL A 56 -17.89 -1.36 -7.96
CA VAL A 56 -17.32 -1.45 -6.60
C VAL A 56 -16.06 -2.30 -6.61
N GLU A 57 -16.07 -3.44 -7.30
CA GLU A 57 -14.88 -4.28 -7.43
C GLU A 57 -13.76 -3.56 -8.20
N LEU A 58 -14.08 -2.93 -9.33
CA LEU A 58 -13.09 -2.15 -10.09
C LEU A 58 -12.51 -1.01 -9.24
N ALA A 59 -13.34 -0.28 -8.50
CA ALA A 59 -12.91 0.78 -7.60
C ALA A 59 -12.04 0.26 -6.45
N ARG A 60 -12.37 -0.92 -5.88
CA ARG A 60 -11.55 -1.58 -4.86
C ARG A 60 -10.15 -1.87 -5.40
N SER A 61 -10.05 -2.48 -6.59
CA SER A 61 -8.75 -2.75 -7.22
C SER A 61 -7.96 -1.46 -7.46
N ARG A 62 -8.59 -0.44 -8.07
CA ARG A 62 -7.95 0.88 -8.29
C ARG A 62 -7.45 1.55 -7.00
N VAL A 63 -8.20 1.46 -5.91
CA VAL A 63 -7.76 2.02 -4.62
C VAL A 63 -6.53 1.28 -4.09
N ARG A 64 -6.42 -0.04 -4.28
CA ARG A 64 -5.22 -0.81 -3.93
C ARG A 64 -4.01 -0.39 -4.78
N GLU A 65 -4.19 -0.21 -6.09
CA GLU A 65 -3.14 0.26 -7.02
C GLU A 65 -2.56 1.64 -6.64
N LEU A 66 -3.40 2.52 -6.07
CA LEU A 66 -3.00 3.86 -5.63
C LEU A 66 -2.32 3.90 -4.25
N THR A 67 -2.21 2.76 -3.56
CA THR A 67 -1.60 2.71 -2.22
C THR A 67 -0.10 3.01 -2.33
N PRO A 68 0.47 3.85 -1.45
CA PRO A 68 1.90 4.06 -1.37
C PRO A 68 2.69 2.77 -1.15
N LEU A 69 3.84 2.68 -1.79
CA LEU A 69 4.82 1.62 -1.56
C LEU A 69 6.12 2.26 -1.09
N ILE A 70 6.64 1.85 0.06
CA ILE A 70 7.84 2.44 0.65
C ILE A 70 8.82 1.34 1.04
N PHE A 71 10.00 1.35 0.43
CA PHE A 71 11.16 0.58 0.87
C PHE A 71 12.11 1.50 1.63
N GLY A 72 12.90 0.94 2.55
CA GLY A 72 13.93 1.69 3.23
C GLY A 72 15.13 0.85 3.59
N PHE A 73 16.25 1.52 3.82
CA PHE A 73 17.51 0.90 4.25
C PHE A 73 18.29 1.91 5.10
N GLU A 74 19.09 1.41 6.03
CA GLU A 74 19.89 2.27 6.91
C GLU A 74 21.28 2.45 6.32
N LEU A 75 21.76 3.70 6.29
CA LEU A 75 23.13 3.99 5.90
C LEU A 75 24.12 3.47 6.95
N PRO A 76 25.23 2.84 6.54
CA PRO A 76 26.32 2.52 7.45
C PRO A 76 26.81 3.75 8.21
N ILE A 77 27.20 3.58 9.47
CA ILE A 77 27.71 4.68 10.33
C ILE A 77 28.95 5.34 9.71
N MET A 78 29.72 4.62 8.90
CA MET A 78 30.92 5.10 8.21
C MET A 78 30.62 5.87 6.91
N SER A 79 29.36 5.94 6.47
CA SER A 79 28.93 6.65 5.25
C SER A 79 28.82 8.16 5.47
N GLN A 80 29.88 8.78 5.99
CA GLN A 80 29.91 10.19 6.41
C GLN A 80 29.84 11.19 5.23
N ASN A 81 29.97 10.71 3.98
CA ASN A 81 30.22 11.57 2.80
C ASN A 81 29.11 11.54 1.74
N VAL A 82 27.94 10.95 2.01
CA VAL A 82 26.89 10.88 0.98
C VAL A 82 26.13 12.22 0.93
N ASP A 83 26.28 12.94 -0.18
CA ASP A 83 25.46 14.11 -0.48
C ASP A 83 24.01 13.68 -0.71
N LEU A 84 23.15 14.00 0.26
CA LEU A 84 21.73 13.64 0.25
C LEU A 84 20.92 14.41 -0.82
N ASN A 85 21.51 15.45 -1.43
CA ASN A 85 20.91 16.23 -2.51
C ASN A 85 21.67 16.04 -3.84
N SER A 86 22.42 14.94 -3.98
CA SER A 86 23.23 14.72 -5.18
C SER A 86 22.38 14.69 -6.45
N ALA A 87 22.95 15.17 -7.56
CA ALA A 87 22.31 15.13 -8.87
C ALA A 87 21.90 13.69 -9.29
N TYR A 88 22.61 12.68 -8.78
CA TYR A 88 22.26 11.28 -8.99
C TYR A 88 20.92 10.91 -8.33
N ILE A 89 20.70 11.29 -7.07
CA ILE A 89 19.43 11.03 -6.36
C ILE A 89 18.26 11.72 -7.08
N VAL A 90 18.46 12.97 -7.52
CA VAL A 90 17.45 13.70 -8.31
C VAL A 90 17.12 12.96 -9.61
N LYS A 91 18.14 12.52 -10.35
CA LYS A 91 17.95 11.74 -11.58
C LYS A 91 17.19 10.42 -11.34
N ILE A 92 17.52 9.70 -10.27
CA ILE A 92 16.82 8.45 -9.90
C ILE A 92 15.35 8.74 -9.56
N GLN A 93 15.05 9.80 -8.80
CA GLN A 93 13.68 10.20 -8.49
C GLN A 93 12.85 10.49 -9.75
N GLU A 94 13.40 11.26 -10.68
CA GLU A 94 12.73 11.60 -11.94
C GLU A 94 12.54 10.38 -12.86
N GLN A 95 13.60 9.59 -13.05
CA GLN A 95 13.59 8.45 -13.97
C GLN A 95 12.64 7.33 -13.52
N TYR A 96 12.60 7.05 -12.21
CA TYR A 96 11.78 5.97 -11.65
C TYR A 96 10.46 6.46 -11.04
N LYS A 97 10.19 7.78 -11.09
CA LYS A 97 9.02 8.44 -10.50
C LYS A 97 8.83 8.14 -9.01
N VAL A 98 9.94 8.06 -8.29
CA VAL A 98 9.96 7.83 -6.84
C VAL A 98 10.31 9.10 -6.08
N HIS A 99 9.98 9.14 -4.81
CA HIS A 99 10.38 10.19 -3.87
C HIS A 99 11.28 9.59 -2.80
N VAL A 100 12.48 10.14 -2.62
CA VAL A 100 13.47 9.71 -1.64
C VAL A 100 13.40 10.62 -0.42
N MET A 101 13.36 10.05 0.78
CA MET A 101 13.33 10.76 2.05
C MET A 101 14.44 10.26 2.97
N PHE A 102 15.05 11.17 3.72
CA PHE A 102 16.07 10.82 4.72
C PHE A 102 15.51 11.08 6.12
N LYS A 103 15.62 10.09 7.01
CA LYS A 103 15.23 10.19 8.42
C LYS A 103 16.43 9.86 9.31
N THR A 104 17.09 10.90 9.82
CA THR A 104 18.19 10.75 10.78
C THR A 104 17.63 10.57 12.19
N ARG A 105 18.17 9.59 12.92
CA ARG A 105 17.92 9.35 14.35
C ARG A 105 19.18 9.75 15.13
N PRO A 106 19.27 10.99 15.65
CA PRO A 106 20.50 11.50 16.26
C PRO A 106 21.01 10.63 17.40
N LYS A 107 20.12 10.11 18.24
CA LYS A 107 20.46 9.24 19.39
C LYS A 107 21.07 7.89 19.00
N LEU A 108 20.84 7.43 17.77
CA LEU A 108 21.31 6.13 17.28
C LEU A 108 22.38 6.28 16.20
N HIS A 109 22.79 7.51 15.88
CA HIS A 109 23.70 7.82 14.76
C HIS A 109 23.34 7.08 13.46
N ALA A 110 22.03 6.91 13.20
CA ALA A 110 21.52 6.13 12.08
C ALA A 110 20.69 7.03 11.15
N THR A 111 20.93 6.93 9.85
CA THR A 111 20.14 7.60 8.81
C THR A 111 19.39 6.57 7.99
N LEU A 112 18.06 6.64 8.03
CA LEU A 112 17.17 5.79 7.24
C LEU A 112 16.84 6.48 5.92
N VAL A 113 17.19 5.84 4.80
CA VAL A 113 16.75 6.22 3.47
C VAL A 113 15.41 5.54 3.20
N LEU A 114 14.42 6.30 2.74
CA LEU A 114 13.10 5.80 2.36
C LEU A 114 12.83 6.12 0.90
N VAL A 115 12.53 5.12 0.09
CA VAL A 115 12.18 5.24 -1.31
C VAL A 115 10.68 4.98 -1.44
N LYS A 116 9.93 6.05 -1.66
CA LYS A 116 8.47 6.05 -1.76
C LYS A 116 8.04 6.09 -3.23
N GLY A 117 7.19 5.16 -3.62
CA GLY A 117 6.46 5.17 -4.88
C GLY A 117 5.02 4.71 -4.66
N VAL A 118 4.45 4.08 -5.69
CA VAL A 118 3.07 3.62 -5.76
C VAL A 118 3.01 2.14 -6.11
N GLU A 119 1.96 1.44 -5.66
CA GLU A 119 1.84 -0.01 -5.80
C GLU A 119 1.95 -0.48 -7.26
N TRP A 120 1.23 0.16 -8.18
CA TRP A 120 1.23 -0.21 -9.60
C TRP A 120 2.57 -0.03 -10.31
N GLU A 121 3.52 0.74 -9.75
CA GLU A 121 4.89 0.90 -10.28
C GLU A 121 5.93 0.14 -9.44
N VAL A 122 5.54 -0.96 -8.76
CA VAL A 122 6.41 -1.76 -7.86
C VAL A 122 7.80 -2.04 -8.43
N HIS A 123 7.92 -2.38 -9.72
CA HIS A 123 9.21 -2.66 -10.34
C HIS A 123 10.13 -1.44 -10.28
N GLN A 124 9.62 -0.25 -10.60
CA GLN A 124 10.38 0.99 -10.58
C GLN A 124 10.86 1.34 -9.17
N VAL A 125 9.98 1.18 -8.17
CA VAL A 125 10.36 1.45 -6.77
C VAL A 125 11.46 0.50 -6.29
N LYS A 126 11.38 -0.79 -6.67
CA LYS A 126 12.42 -1.78 -6.34
C LYS A 126 13.75 -1.44 -6.98
N GLN A 127 13.75 -1.15 -8.29
CA GLN A 127 14.97 -0.79 -9.01
C GLN A 127 15.62 0.48 -8.47
N ALA A 128 14.84 1.54 -8.23
CA ALA A 128 15.36 2.76 -7.63
C ALA A 128 15.98 2.52 -6.25
N THR A 129 15.36 1.67 -5.44
CA THR A 129 15.89 1.31 -4.11
C THR A 129 17.24 0.61 -4.21
N LEU A 130 17.36 -0.38 -5.10
CA LEU A 130 18.60 -1.13 -5.30
C LEU A 130 19.73 -0.22 -5.81
N LEU A 131 19.45 0.66 -6.77
CA LEU A 131 20.44 1.62 -7.29
C LEU A 131 20.90 2.63 -6.22
N LEU A 132 20.01 3.06 -5.34
CA LEU A 132 20.37 3.94 -4.23
C LEU A 132 21.17 3.19 -3.16
N MET A 133 20.86 1.94 -2.88
CA MET A 133 21.68 1.11 -1.98
C MET A 133 23.09 0.92 -2.53
N GLU A 134 23.23 0.59 -3.82
CA GLU A 134 24.53 0.44 -4.48
C GLU A 134 25.33 1.75 -4.42
N TYR A 135 24.68 2.89 -4.72
CA TYR A 135 25.32 4.20 -4.70
C TYR A 135 25.74 4.67 -3.30
N MET A 136 24.89 4.47 -2.28
CA MET A 136 25.10 5.05 -0.94
C MET A 136 25.81 4.11 0.03
N CYS A 137 25.78 2.81 -0.22
CA CYS A 137 26.35 1.79 0.66
C CYS A 137 27.50 1.01 0.02
N GLU A 138 27.76 1.21 -1.28
CA GLU A 138 28.89 0.62 -2.02
C GLU A 138 28.97 -0.90 -1.77
N ASN A 139 30.15 -1.38 -1.36
CA ASN A 139 30.43 -2.79 -1.08
C ASN A 139 29.60 -3.38 0.08
N LEU A 140 28.95 -2.54 0.89
CA LEU A 140 28.09 -2.97 2.00
C LEU A 140 26.62 -3.15 1.60
N ALA A 141 26.23 -2.80 0.37
CA ALA A 141 24.84 -2.86 -0.09
C ALA A 141 24.18 -4.24 0.17
N ASN A 142 24.91 -5.33 -0.06
CA ASN A 142 24.41 -6.70 0.14
C ASN A 142 24.30 -7.13 1.61
N GLN A 143 24.91 -6.38 2.54
CA GLN A 143 24.91 -6.68 3.98
C GLN A 143 23.81 -5.92 4.72
N ILE A 144 23.22 -4.90 4.08
CA ILE A 144 22.20 -4.05 4.68
C ILE A 144 20.82 -4.62 4.34
N PRO A 145 20.04 -5.03 5.36
CA PRO A 145 18.69 -5.50 5.10
C PRO A 145 17.81 -4.34 4.63
N VAL A 146 16.92 -4.63 3.69
CA VAL A 146 15.85 -3.71 3.33
C VAL A 146 14.73 -3.87 4.35
N GLN A 147 14.13 -2.75 4.73
CA GLN A 147 12.98 -2.69 5.61
C GLN A 147 11.79 -2.05 4.91
N MET A 148 10.60 -2.48 5.29
CA MET A 148 9.33 -1.93 4.87
C MET A 148 8.44 -1.81 6.11
N SER A 149 7.55 -0.83 6.10
CA SER A 149 6.50 -0.75 7.12
C SER A 149 5.14 -0.59 6.48
N MET A 150 4.14 -1.24 7.07
CA MET A 150 2.74 -1.07 6.73
C MET A 150 1.92 -0.88 8.01
N GLU A 151 0.71 -0.37 7.88
CA GLU A 151 -0.20 -0.23 9.00
C GLU A 151 -1.31 -1.27 8.95
N ILE A 152 -1.47 -2.01 10.05
CA ILE A 152 -2.55 -2.96 10.28
C ILE A 152 -3.14 -2.62 11.63
N SER A 153 -4.40 -2.16 11.65
CA SER A 153 -5.08 -1.84 12.91
C SER A 153 -5.04 -3.05 13.87
N PRO A 154 -4.79 -2.82 15.19
CA PRO A 154 -4.79 -3.88 16.20
C PRO A 154 -6.02 -4.78 16.18
N HIS A 155 -7.18 -4.23 15.81
CA HIS A 155 -8.42 -5.01 15.67
C HIS A 155 -8.34 -6.12 14.61
N HIS A 156 -7.43 -5.97 13.64
CA HIS A 156 -7.23 -6.92 12.55
C HIS A 156 -6.08 -7.90 12.80
N HIS A 157 -5.25 -7.68 13.83
CA HIS A 157 -4.13 -8.58 14.15
C HIS A 157 -4.59 -10.05 14.31
N PRO A 158 -5.67 -10.39 15.04
CA PRO A 158 -6.10 -11.79 15.15
C PRO A 158 -6.42 -12.46 13.81
N THR A 159 -7.01 -11.71 12.86
CA THR A 159 -7.34 -12.21 11.52
C THR A 159 -6.08 -12.36 10.66
N VAL A 160 -5.19 -11.36 10.67
CA VAL A 160 -3.97 -11.36 9.85
C VAL A 160 -2.93 -12.37 10.36
N LEU A 161 -2.74 -12.45 11.68
CA LEU A 161 -1.80 -13.39 12.30
C LEU A 161 -2.28 -14.84 12.19
N GLY A 162 -3.61 -15.04 12.21
CA GLY A 162 -4.23 -16.35 12.27
C GLY A 162 -4.17 -16.97 13.67
N LYS A 163 -4.91 -18.08 13.86
CA LYS A 163 -4.93 -18.83 15.12
C LYS A 163 -3.50 -19.26 15.51
N ASN A 164 -3.06 -18.97 16.73
CA ASN A 164 -1.70 -19.26 17.21
C ASN A 164 -0.57 -18.71 16.31
N HIS A 165 -0.86 -17.61 15.61
CA HIS A 165 0.02 -16.95 14.64
C HIS A 165 0.42 -17.86 13.46
N SER A 166 -0.41 -18.86 13.11
CA SER A 166 -0.11 -19.82 12.05
C SER A 166 0.12 -19.16 10.70
N ASN A 167 -0.70 -18.17 10.34
CA ASN A 167 -0.54 -17.45 9.07
C ASN A 167 0.74 -16.62 9.07
N LEU A 168 1.04 -15.90 10.15
CA LEU A 168 2.28 -15.14 10.26
C LEU A 168 3.51 -16.05 10.14
N LYS A 169 3.54 -17.19 10.85
CA LYS A 169 4.64 -18.16 10.79
C LYS A 169 4.82 -18.70 9.37
N ALA A 170 3.73 -19.02 8.68
CA ALA A 170 3.80 -19.45 7.29
C ALA A 170 4.37 -18.36 6.37
N ILE A 171 3.94 -17.09 6.54
CA ILE A 171 4.48 -15.93 5.79
C ILE A 171 5.98 -15.79 6.04
N MET A 172 6.42 -15.77 7.30
CA MET A 172 7.84 -15.65 7.65
C MET A 172 8.67 -16.79 7.09
N GLN A 173 8.18 -18.04 7.16
CA GLN A 173 8.86 -19.21 6.63
C GLN A 173 8.96 -19.16 5.10
N HIS A 174 7.88 -18.81 4.40
CA HIS A 174 7.84 -18.78 2.94
C HIS A 174 8.72 -17.66 2.37
N THR A 175 8.69 -16.49 3.00
CA THR A 175 9.40 -15.29 2.50
C THR A 175 10.80 -15.16 3.09
N ASN A 176 11.17 -15.92 4.12
CA ASN A 176 12.41 -15.72 4.86
C ASN A 176 12.59 -14.27 5.34
N CYS A 177 11.49 -13.65 5.77
CA CYS A 177 11.48 -12.29 6.31
C CYS A 177 11.30 -12.32 7.82
N GLN A 178 11.88 -11.33 8.50
CA GLN A 178 11.55 -11.02 9.88
C GLN A 178 10.40 -10.02 9.89
N ILE A 179 9.27 -10.42 10.47
CA ILE A 179 8.05 -9.60 10.56
C ILE A 179 7.77 -9.34 12.04
N MET A 180 7.68 -8.07 12.41
CA MET A 180 7.41 -7.65 13.77
C MET A 180 6.10 -6.88 13.82
N PHE A 181 5.14 -7.42 14.59
CA PHE A 181 3.95 -6.71 15.03
C PHE A 181 4.26 -6.04 16.37
N PRO A 182 3.85 -4.78 16.57
CA PRO A 182 3.98 -4.13 17.86
C PRO A 182 3.03 -4.78 18.87
N ASP A 183 3.42 -4.86 20.13
CA ASP A 183 2.54 -5.38 21.17
C ASP A 183 1.39 -4.38 21.42
N ALA A 184 0.18 -4.78 21.03
CA ALA A 184 -1.00 -3.95 21.19
C ALA A 184 -1.33 -3.67 22.67
N GLN A 185 -0.84 -4.51 23.59
CA GLN A 185 -1.11 -4.40 25.03
C GLN A 185 0.00 -3.70 25.81
N ASP A 186 1.12 -3.37 25.17
CA ASP A 186 2.20 -2.64 25.83
C ASP A 186 1.81 -1.17 26.06
N PRO A 187 1.70 -0.71 27.32
CA PRO A 187 1.38 0.67 27.64
C PRO A 187 2.46 1.66 27.18
N ASN A 188 3.69 1.20 26.94
CA ASN A 188 4.80 2.05 26.47
C ASN A 188 4.73 2.34 24.97
N ILE A 189 3.90 1.61 24.20
CA ILE A 189 3.70 1.84 22.77
C ILE A 189 2.53 2.83 22.58
N PRO A 190 2.77 4.04 22.04
CA PRO A 190 1.70 4.98 21.73
C PRO A 190 0.63 4.34 20.84
N ASN A 191 -0.65 4.65 21.07
CA ASN A 191 -1.77 4.06 20.33
C ASN A 191 -1.55 4.05 18.81
N LEU A 192 -1.07 5.16 18.25
CA LEU A 192 -0.83 5.32 16.82
C LEU A 192 0.28 4.40 16.27
N LYS A 193 1.20 3.95 17.12
CA LYS A 193 2.30 3.04 16.75
C LYS A 193 1.91 1.56 16.86
N ARG A 194 0.80 1.23 17.54
CA ARG A 194 0.31 -0.16 17.65
C ARG A 194 -0.19 -0.73 16.33
N SER A 195 -0.42 0.12 15.33
CA SER A 195 -0.76 -0.34 13.98
C SER A 195 0.46 -0.63 13.11
N LYS A 196 1.66 -0.16 13.50
CA LYS A 196 2.83 -0.19 12.61
C LYS A 196 3.52 -1.56 12.63
N VAL A 197 3.33 -2.32 11.56
CA VAL A 197 4.04 -3.58 11.30
C VAL A 197 5.32 -3.29 10.53
N THR A 198 6.43 -3.89 10.94
CA THR A 198 7.73 -3.77 10.25
C THR A 198 8.17 -5.11 9.68
N ILE A 199 8.68 -5.08 8.46
CA ILE A 199 9.13 -6.25 7.70
C ILE A 199 10.57 -5.99 7.28
N THR A 200 11.49 -6.91 7.57
CA THR A 200 12.90 -6.81 7.21
C THR A 200 13.36 -8.06 6.45
N GLY A 201 14.25 -7.88 5.47
CA GLY A 201 14.76 -8.95 4.62
C GLY A 201 15.25 -8.46 3.26
N SER A 202 15.22 -9.33 2.24
CA SER A 202 15.53 -8.94 0.86
C SER A 202 14.36 -8.19 0.21
N ILE A 203 14.66 -7.31 -0.73
CA ILE A 203 13.66 -6.41 -1.33
C ILE A 203 12.46 -7.14 -1.98
N HIS A 204 12.71 -8.30 -2.61
CA HIS A 204 11.67 -9.10 -3.22
C HIS A 204 10.81 -9.79 -2.16
N ASN A 205 11.45 -10.32 -1.13
CA ASN A 205 10.77 -11.11 -0.11
C ASN A 205 9.91 -10.23 0.80
N ILE A 206 10.41 -9.05 1.21
CA ILE A 206 9.62 -8.14 2.05
C ILE A 206 8.39 -7.62 1.31
N TYR A 207 8.48 -7.43 -0.01
CA TYR A 207 7.33 -7.10 -0.84
C TYR A 207 6.31 -8.24 -0.82
N ASN A 208 6.74 -9.46 -1.14
CA ASN A 208 5.84 -10.63 -1.11
C ASN A 208 5.20 -10.83 0.28
N ALA A 209 5.97 -10.62 1.36
CA ALA A 209 5.45 -10.68 2.72
C ALA A 209 4.36 -9.62 2.98
N ARG A 210 4.55 -8.38 2.52
CA ARG A 210 3.53 -7.33 2.61
C ARG A 210 2.26 -7.73 1.86
N GLU A 211 2.40 -8.28 0.66
CA GLU A 211 1.26 -8.66 -0.19
C GLU A 211 0.43 -9.78 0.43
N LEU A 212 1.09 -10.78 1.03
CA LEU A 212 0.43 -11.84 1.80
C LEU A 212 -0.28 -11.31 3.05
N LEU A 213 0.29 -10.30 3.73
CA LEU A 213 -0.34 -9.65 4.88
C LEU A 213 -1.56 -8.81 4.45
N LEU A 214 -1.44 -8.04 3.36
CA LEU A 214 -2.54 -7.28 2.75
C LEU A 214 -3.69 -8.21 2.33
N GLY A 215 -3.37 -9.34 1.71
CA GLY A 215 -4.35 -10.37 1.33
C GLY A 215 -5.14 -10.96 2.51
N SER A 216 -4.59 -10.90 3.73
CA SER A 216 -5.26 -11.36 4.95
C SER A 216 -6.05 -10.26 5.69
N LEU A 217 -6.06 -9.01 5.20
CA LEU A 217 -6.91 -7.95 5.77
C LEU A 217 -8.39 -8.28 5.54
N PRO A 218 -9.29 -7.88 6.47
CA PRO A 218 -10.71 -8.12 6.27
C PRO A 218 -11.29 -7.25 5.17
N LEU A 219 -12.24 -7.83 4.45
CA LEU A 219 -13.08 -7.15 3.48
C LEU A 219 -14.55 -7.37 3.84
N ILE A 220 -15.35 -6.32 3.74
CA ILE A 220 -16.77 -6.35 4.11
C ILE A 220 -17.58 -5.73 2.97
N ILE A 221 -18.66 -6.41 2.60
CA ILE A 221 -19.73 -5.84 1.76
C ILE A 221 -21.01 -5.75 2.58
N ILE A 222 -21.79 -4.69 2.32
CA ILE A 222 -23.09 -4.47 2.95
C ILE A 222 -24.08 -4.16 1.83
N PHE A 223 -25.24 -4.81 1.85
CA PHE A 223 -26.34 -4.53 0.91
C PHE A 223 -27.69 -4.77 1.57
N ASP A 224 -28.72 -4.18 0.99
CA ASP A 224 -30.09 -4.29 1.46
C ASP A 224 -30.74 -5.56 0.89
N LEU A 225 -31.49 -6.25 1.74
CA LEU A 225 -32.32 -7.37 1.34
C LEU A 225 -33.71 -6.83 0.97
N PRO A 226 -34.34 -7.35 -0.10
CA PRO A 226 -35.68 -6.93 -0.53
C PRO A 226 -36.79 -7.27 0.51
N ASP A 227 -37.79 -6.38 0.62
CA ASP A 227 -38.84 -6.35 1.67
C ASP A 227 -40.08 -7.25 1.40
N ASP A 228 -39.90 -8.52 1.03
CA ASP A 228 -40.98 -9.55 0.92
C ASP A 228 -41.83 -9.59 -0.37
N SER A 229 -41.96 -10.80 -0.96
CA SER A 229 -43.23 -11.44 -1.40
C SER A 229 -43.05 -12.75 -2.19
N THR A 230 -41.84 -13.16 -2.55
CA THR A 230 -41.57 -14.50 -3.12
C THR A 230 -40.22 -15.03 -2.64
N GLU A 231 -40.27 -16.09 -1.82
CA GLU A 231 -39.23 -17.10 -1.63
C GLU A 231 -37.77 -16.65 -1.53
N GLN A 232 -37.37 -16.13 -0.37
CA GLN A 232 -36.47 -16.87 0.52
C GLN A 232 -36.50 -16.19 1.89
N ASN A 233 -37.33 -16.72 2.80
CA ASN A 233 -36.98 -16.64 4.21
C ASN A 233 -35.65 -17.41 4.34
N LEU A 234 -34.53 -16.72 4.13
CA LEU A 234 -33.20 -17.30 4.29
C LEU A 234 -33.11 -17.84 5.71
N LYS A 235 -33.35 -19.14 5.85
CA LYS A 235 -33.32 -19.80 7.16
C LYS A 235 -31.90 -19.68 7.69
N ALA A 236 -31.76 -19.64 9.01
CA ALA A 236 -30.44 -19.64 9.65
C ALA A 236 -29.55 -20.80 9.15
N GLU A 237 -30.17 -21.95 8.82
CA GLU A 237 -29.54 -23.11 8.19
C GLU A 237 -28.92 -22.79 6.83
N GLN A 238 -29.67 -22.17 5.91
CA GLN A 238 -29.18 -21.80 4.58
C GLN A 238 -28.03 -20.79 4.68
N ILE A 239 -28.12 -19.82 5.59
CA ILE A 239 -27.02 -18.86 5.81
C ILE A 239 -25.77 -19.60 6.30
N THR A 240 -25.92 -20.56 7.21
CA THR A 240 -24.80 -21.37 7.73
C THR A 240 -24.18 -22.23 6.64
N GLU A 241 -25.00 -22.79 5.75
CA GLU A 241 -24.55 -23.54 4.57
C GLU A 241 -23.74 -22.66 3.62
N ILE A 242 -24.24 -21.46 3.28
CA ILE A 242 -23.51 -20.51 2.44
C ILE A 242 -22.18 -20.12 3.09
N GLN A 243 -22.18 -19.76 4.39
CA GLN A 243 -20.95 -19.41 5.11
C GLN A 243 -19.88 -20.50 5.01
N THR A 244 -20.28 -21.76 5.16
CA THR A 244 -19.37 -22.92 5.12
C THR A 244 -18.89 -23.19 3.70
N ALA A 245 -19.79 -23.08 2.70
CA ALA A 245 -19.49 -23.38 1.31
C ALA A 245 -18.48 -22.42 0.66
N VAL A 246 -18.42 -21.16 1.11
CA VAL A 246 -17.55 -20.13 0.51
C VAL A 246 -16.61 -19.46 1.51
N ASP A 247 -16.51 -19.96 2.74
CA ASP A 247 -15.61 -19.46 3.80
C ASP A 247 -15.77 -17.94 4.04
N VAL A 248 -16.98 -17.54 4.44
CA VAL A 248 -17.31 -16.15 4.81
C VAL A 248 -18.15 -16.13 6.08
N THR A 249 -18.20 -14.96 6.74
CA THR A 249 -19.12 -14.70 7.86
C THR A 249 -20.26 -13.80 7.38
N ILE A 250 -21.50 -14.21 7.62
CA ILE A 250 -22.70 -13.49 7.21
C ILE A 250 -23.45 -13.02 8.45
N ASN A 251 -23.91 -11.78 8.45
CA ASN A 251 -24.72 -11.22 9.52
C ASN A 251 -25.86 -10.39 8.92
N ILE A 252 -27.10 -10.75 9.24
CA ILE A 252 -28.29 -10.03 8.78
C ILE A 252 -28.85 -9.23 9.95
N LYS A 253 -29.01 -7.91 9.77
CA LYS A 253 -29.51 -6.99 10.79
C LYS A 253 -30.73 -6.24 10.29
N GLN A 254 -31.74 -6.08 11.14
CA GLN A 254 -32.85 -5.18 10.86
C GLN A 254 -32.37 -3.73 10.91
N LYS A 255 -32.73 -2.91 9.91
CA LYS A 255 -32.46 -1.47 9.96
C LYS A 255 -33.41 -0.74 10.92
N ALA A 256 -33.02 0.45 11.35
CA ALA A 256 -33.76 1.27 12.32
C ALA A 256 -35.19 1.62 11.85
N ASN A 257 -35.41 1.72 10.53
CA ASN A 257 -36.72 1.94 9.93
C ASN A 257 -37.67 0.72 10.01
N LYS A 258 -37.19 -0.42 10.52
CA LYS A 258 -37.90 -1.71 10.67
C LYS A 258 -38.49 -2.34 9.40
N THR A 259 -38.49 -1.67 8.26
CA THR A 259 -38.96 -2.24 6.99
C THR A 259 -37.88 -3.09 6.31
N THR A 260 -36.66 -2.55 6.25
CA THR A 260 -35.54 -3.18 5.50
C THR A 260 -34.57 -3.96 6.37
N LYS A 261 -34.09 -5.10 5.86
CA LYS A 261 -32.95 -5.85 6.40
C LYS A 261 -31.67 -5.51 5.65
N ALA A 262 -30.55 -5.43 6.35
CA ALA A 262 -29.22 -5.30 5.76
C ALA A 262 -28.44 -6.61 5.94
N CYS A 263 -27.85 -7.11 4.87
CA CYS A 263 -26.90 -8.22 4.91
C CYS A 263 -25.47 -7.66 4.94
N VAL A 264 -24.67 -8.16 5.88
CA VAL A 264 -23.25 -7.87 6.03
C VAL A 264 -22.48 -9.16 5.79
N ILE A 265 -21.65 -9.21 4.75
CA ILE A 265 -20.76 -10.34 4.48
C ILE A 265 -19.32 -9.90 4.75
N LYS A 266 -18.63 -10.61 5.64
CA LYS A 266 -17.24 -10.39 6.01
C LYS A 266 -16.40 -11.57 5.51
N GLY A 267 -15.32 -11.26 4.81
CA GLY A 267 -14.28 -12.21 4.40
C GLY A 267 -12.90 -11.56 4.50
N VAL A 268 -11.94 -12.11 3.77
CA VAL A 268 -10.56 -11.58 3.65
C VAL A 268 -10.30 -11.10 2.22
N GLU A 269 -9.40 -10.13 2.07
CA GLU A 269 -9.11 -9.46 0.80
C GLU A 269 -8.75 -10.45 -0.32
N LYS A 270 -7.87 -11.42 -0.05
CA LYS A 270 -7.45 -12.43 -1.04
C LYS A 270 -8.59 -13.34 -1.53
N CYS A 271 -9.67 -13.44 -0.75
CA CYS A 271 -10.85 -14.25 -1.08
C CYS A 271 -12.06 -13.38 -1.45
N ALA A 272 -11.88 -12.16 -1.96
CA ALA A 272 -12.99 -11.26 -2.27
C ALA A 272 -14.05 -11.86 -3.22
N SER A 273 -13.65 -12.71 -4.17
CA SER A 273 -14.59 -13.45 -5.04
C SER A 273 -15.59 -14.29 -4.26
N ASN A 274 -15.22 -14.85 -3.10
CA ASN A 274 -16.12 -15.62 -2.26
C ASN A 274 -17.22 -14.75 -1.64
N ILE A 275 -16.90 -13.48 -1.33
CA ILE A 275 -17.86 -12.50 -0.83
C ILE A 275 -18.92 -12.22 -1.90
N TYR A 276 -18.50 -12.07 -3.17
CA TYR A 276 -19.41 -11.83 -4.29
C TYR A 276 -20.28 -13.05 -4.60
N LYS A 277 -19.69 -14.25 -4.54
CA LYS A 277 -20.43 -15.51 -4.66
C LYS A 277 -21.48 -15.64 -3.55
N ALA A 278 -21.12 -15.38 -2.30
CA ALA A 278 -22.04 -15.40 -1.18
C ALA A 278 -23.20 -14.42 -1.36
N ARG A 279 -22.92 -13.18 -1.82
CA ARG A 279 -23.96 -12.20 -2.15
C ARG A 279 -24.95 -12.74 -3.18
N ASN A 280 -24.47 -13.34 -4.26
CA ASN A 280 -25.35 -13.87 -5.31
C ASN A 280 -26.20 -15.03 -4.80
N MET A 281 -25.63 -15.92 -3.99
CA MET A 281 -26.37 -17.02 -3.35
C MET A 281 -27.48 -16.50 -2.41
N ILE A 282 -27.18 -15.45 -1.63
CA ILE A 282 -28.17 -14.81 -0.73
C ILE A 282 -29.29 -14.12 -1.50
N LEU A 283 -28.99 -13.52 -2.65
CA LEU A 283 -29.96 -12.80 -3.47
C LEU A 283 -30.67 -13.67 -4.52
N GLY A 284 -30.34 -14.97 -4.62
CA GLY A 284 -30.87 -15.85 -5.67
C GLY A 284 -30.49 -15.42 -7.09
N ILE A 285 -29.34 -14.77 -7.26
CA ILE A 285 -28.89 -14.24 -8.56
C ILE A 285 -28.06 -15.29 -9.31
N ASP A 286 -28.63 -15.86 -10.38
CA ASP A 286 -27.95 -16.75 -11.33
C ASP A 286 -27.25 -15.98 -12.48
N ALA A 287 -26.63 -14.85 -12.16
CA ALA A 287 -25.86 -14.07 -13.12
C ALA A 287 -24.41 -14.56 -13.21
N THR A 288 -23.70 -14.12 -14.26
CA THR A 288 -22.26 -14.36 -14.41
C THR A 288 -21.51 -13.99 -13.12
N PRO A 289 -20.66 -14.89 -12.59
CA PRO A 289 -19.88 -14.62 -11.39
C PRO A 289 -19.02 -13.38 -11.56
N ILE A 290 -18.97 -12.55 -10.52
CA ILE A 290 -18.05 -11.42 -10.44
C ILE A 290 -16.76 -11.95 -9.83
N TYR A 291 -15.70 -11.89 -10.61
CA TYR A 291 -14.36 -12.26 -10.16
C TYR A 291 -13.65 -11.03 -9.64
N ALA A 292 -13.09 -11.14 -8.43
CA ALA A 292 -12.25 -10.10 -7.89
C ALA A 292 -10.88 -10.09 -8.58
N ASP A 293 -10.39 -8.90 -8.88
CA ASP A 293 -9.04 -8.65 -9.35
C ASP A 293 -8.07 -8.71 -8.16
N ILE A 294 -7.57 -9.91 -7.90
CA ILE A 294 -6.69 -10.20 -6.76
C ILE A 294 -5.27 -10.45 -7.26
N PRO A 295 -4.28 -9.67 -6.78
CA PRO A 295 -2.88 -9.93 -7.08
C PRO A 295 -2.48 -11.36 -6.71
N ALA A 296 -1.75 -12.05 -7.60
CA ALA A 296 -1.37 -13.46 -7.41
C ALA A 296 -0.52 -13.67 -6.14
N ASN A 297 0.31 -12.70 -5.79
CA ASN A 297 1.15 -12.63 -4.60
C ASN A 297 0.38 -12.49 -3.27
N TYR A 298 -0.94 -12.30 -3.29
CA TYR A 298 -1.78 -12.38 -2.09
C TYR A 298 -1.98 -13.83 -1.61
N HIS A 299 -1.69 -14.80 -2.48
CA HIS A 299 -1.81 -16.21 -2.19
C HIS A 299 -0.43 -16.82 -1.96
N MET A 300 -0.35 -17.69 -0.95
CA MET A 300 0.80 -18.57 -0.80
C MET A 300 0.86 -19.52 -1.98
N PRO A 301 2.03 -19.74 -2.60
CA PRO A 301 2.20 -20.86 -3.52
C PRO A 301 1.85 -22.15 -2.77
N ASN A 302 0.88 -22.90 -3.27
CA ASN A 302 0.50 -24.18 -2.66
C ASN A 302 1.71 -25.10 -2.62
N VAL A 303 2.29 -25.30 -1.43
CA VAL A 303 3.26 -26.36 -1.20
C VAL A 303 2.47 -27.65 -0.95
N SER A 304 1.84 -28.16 -2.00
CA SER A 304 1.24 -29.49 -2.01
C SER A 304 1.59 -30.23 -3.29
N SER A 305 2.67 -31.00 -3.17
CA SER A 305 3.02 -32.24 -3.89
C SER A 305 3.31 -32.16 -5.40
N PRO A 306 4.31 -32.92 -5.90
CA PRO A 306 4.63 -32.95 -7.32
C PRO A 306 3.43 -33.52 -8.08
N ALA A 307 2.75 -32.68 -8.86
CA ALA A 307 1.78 -33.15 -9.81
C ALA A 307 2.53 -34.00 -10.85
N GLN A 308 2.27 -35.31 -10.82
CA GLN A 308 2.45 -36.18 -11.97
C GLN A 308 1.62 -35.60 -13.11
N THR A 309 2.25 -34.84 -14.00
CA THR A 309 1.70 -34.56 -15.33
C THR A 309 1.74 -35.85 -16.14
N LYS A 310 0.65 -36.62 -16.08
CA LYS A 310 0.27 -37.49 -17.21
C LYS A 310 -0.49 -36.64 -18.20
N GLU A 311 0.24 -35.96 -19.08
CA GLU A 311 -0.28 -35.54 -20.38
C GLU A 311 0.26 -36.50 -21.43
N THR A 312 -0.62 -37.36 -21.91
CA THR A 312 -0.45 -38.15 -23.13
C THR A 312 -0.78 -37.27 -24.33
N ALA A 313 0.22 -36.93 -25.14
CA ALA A 313 0.06 -36.60 -26.55
C ALA A 313 1.30 -37.09 -27.33
N PRO A 314 1.14 -37.52 -28.59
CA PRO A 314 2.09 -38.42 -29.25
C PRO A 314 3.32 -37.68 -29.79
N THR A 315 4.45 -38.38 -29.76
CA THR A 315 5.69 -38.04 -30.48
C THR A 315 5.46 -38.05 -32.01
N PRO A 316 6.25 -37.26 -32.75
CA PRO A 316 7.38 -37.90 -33.41
C PRO A 316 8.71 -37.15 -33.22
N SER A 317 9.76 -37.96 -33.09
CA SER A 317 11.17 -37.62 -33.15
C SER A 317 11.60 -37.04 -34.50
N LEU A 318 12.54 -36.11 -34.49
CA LEU A 318 13.83 -36.19 -35.22
C LEU A 318 14.77 -35.04 -34.82
N ASN A 319 16.07 -35.34 -34.86
CA ASN A 319 17.25 -34.71 -34.23
C ASN A 319 17.54 -33.21 -34.48
N PRO A 320 18.43 -32.58 -33.67
CA PRO A 320 18.70 -31.15 -33.67
C PRO A 320 19.87 -30.76 -34.60
N PRO A 321 20.04 -29.46 -34.90
CA PRO A 321 21.36 -28.90 -35.05
C PRO A 321 21.63 -27.80 -34.01
N SER A 322 22.77 -27.97 -33.34
CA SER A 322 23.59 -26.92 -32.74
C SER A 322 23.75 -25.73 -33.68
N LEU A 323 23.71 -24.50 -33.16
CA LEU A 323 24.65 -23.44 -33.53
C LEU A 323 24.61 -22.31 -32.48
N SER A 324 25.81 -22.00 -32.02
CA SER A 324 26.26 -20.90 -31.18
C SER A 324 25.72 -19.52 -31.57
N SER A 325 25.43 -18.68 -30.58
CA SER A 325 25.48 -17.21 -30.73
C SER A 325 26.01 -16.58 -29.44
N PRO A 326 26.96 -15.62 -29.54
CA PRO A 326 27.68 -15.10 -28.39
C PRO A 326 26.97 -13.91 -27.72
N LEU A 327 27.23 -13.80 -26.41
CA LEU A 327 26.94 -12.64 -25.58
C LEU A 327 27.73 -11.42 -26.08
N ILE A 328 27.03 -10.31 -26.33
CA ILE A 328 27.64 -8.98 -26.46
C ILE A 328 27.07 -8.11 -25.35
N SER A 329 27.89 -7.87 -24.34
CA SER A 329 27.70 -6.84 -23.32
C SER A 329 28.12 -5.48 -23.90
N PRO A 330 27.36 -4.39 -23.73
CA PRO A 330 27.86 -3.07 -24.09
C PRO A 330 28.72 -2.49 -22.95
N THR A 331 30.03 -2.52 -23.13
CA THR A 331 31.01 -1.74 -22.36
C THR A 331 30.95 -0.27 -22.80
N TRP A 332 30.58 0.62 -21.89
CA TRP A 332 30.65 2.08 -22.13
C TRP A 332 31.92 2.66 -21.48
N TYR A 333 32.81 3.18 -22.32
CA TYR A 333 33.99 3.96 -21.94
C TYR A 333 33.60 5.43 -21.72
N PHE A 334 34.04 6.02 -20.60
CA PHE A 334 34.00 7.46 -20.33
C PHE A 334 35.24 8.15 -20.94
N PRO A 335 35.09 9.29 -21.65
CA PRO A 335 36.20 10.21 -21.87
C PRO A 335 36.28 11.26 -20.75
N SER A 336 37.50 11.50 -20.25
CA SER A 336 37.82 12.54 -19.26
C SER A 336 37.68 13.96 -19.87
N PRO A 337 37.32 14.98 -19.07
CA PRO A 337 37.16 16.34 -19.59
C PRO A 337 38.50 17.06 -19.73
N THR A 338 38.82 17.47 -20.97
CA THR A 338 39.80 18.51 -21.28
C THR A 338 39.16 19.89 -21.13
N THR A 339 39.84 20.75 -20.37
CA THR A 339 39.50 22.16 -20.17
C THR A 339 39.81 22.99 -21.42
N PRO A 340 38.95 23.94 -21.82
CA PRO A 340 39.40 25.13 -22.52
C PRO A 340 39.17 26.43 -21.74
N GLN A 341 40.11 27.34 -21.93
CA GLN A 341 40.29 28.63 -21.29
C GLN A 341 39.17 29.66 -21.57
N GLN A 342 39.12 30.61 -20.65
CA GLN A 342 38.39 31.88 -20.64
C GLN A 342 38.42 32.63 -21.97
N GLN A 343 37.25 33.17 -22.36
CA GLN A 343 37.17 34.45 -23.07
C GLN A 343 36.05 35.30 -22.44
N ALA A 344 36.45 36.50 -22.02
CA ALA A 344 35.61 37.54 -21.47
C ALA A 344 34.84 38.29 -22.56
N SER A 345 33.64 38.80 -22.23
CA SER A 345 32.95 39.91 -22.92
C SER A 345 31.83 40.48 -22.03
N PRO A 346 31.41 41.75 -22.23
CA PRO A 346 31.29 42.71 -21.12
C PRO A 346 29.87 42.98 -20.60
N LEU A 347 29.88 43.67 -19.45
CA LEU A 347 28.79 44.34 -18.73
C LEU A 347 27.68 44.92 -19.63
N TYR A 348 26.43 44.63 -19.26
CA TYR A 348 25.32 45.58 -19.37
C TYR A 348 24.64 45.71 -18.01
N GLN A 349 24.77 46.91 -17.43
CA GLN A 349 24.04 47.35 -16.24
C GLN A 349 22.59 47.68 -16.64
N PHE A 350 21.62 47.09 -15.96
CA PHE A 350 20.29 47.69 -15.80
C PHE A 350 20.04 47.90 -14.31
N THR A 351 20.00 49.17 -13.95
CA THR A 351 19.65 49.71 -12.65
C THR A 351 18.14 49.69 -12.46
N GLN A 352 17.64 48.96 -11.47
CA GLN A 352 16.38 49.29 -10.82
C GLN A 352 16.57 49.36 -9.31
N LYS A 353 16.37 50.57 -8.78
CA LYS A 353 16.41 50.93 -7.37
C LYS A 353 15.37 50.13 -6.59
N GLN A 354 15.79 49.39 -5.58
CA GLN A 354 14.94 49.05 -4.43
C GLN A 354 15.43 49.82 -3.21
N GLN A 355 14.55 50.68 -2.69
CA GLN A 355 14.77 51.42 -1.45
C GLN A 355 14.60 50.49 -0.26
N PHE A 356 15.63 50.43 0.58
CA PHE A 356 15.58 49.86 1.93
C PHE A 356 15.07 50.92 2.92
N PHE A 357 14.14 50.55 3.80
CA PHE A 357 13.91 51.23 5.08
C PHE A 357 14.20 50.24 6.23
N PRO A 358 14.80 50.69 7.36
CA PRO A 358 15.29 49.83 8.43
C PRO A 358 14.21 49.49 9.47
N PRO A 359 14.48 48.52 10.38
CA PRO A 359 13.50 47.97 11.31
C PRO A 359 13.48 48.72 12.64
N ASN A 360 12.32 48.79 13.32
CA ASN A 360 12.26 48.60 14.77
C ASN A 360 10.83 48.48 15.36
N ALA A 361 10.73 47.49 16.25
CA ALA A 361 10.10 47.50 17.58
C ALA A 361 8.57 47.59 17.77
N ASN A 362 8.09 46.56 18.48
CA ASN A 362 7.01 46.53 19.50
C ASN A 362 5.58 46.89 19.10
N LEU A 363 4.66 45.93 19.25
CA LEU A 363 3.52 46.04 20.18
C LEU A 363 2.75 44.71 20.26
N SER A 364 3.02 43.99 21.35
CA SER A 364 2.08 43.08 21.99
C SER A 364 0.87 43.85 22.55
N ALA A 365 -0.25 43.14 22.69
CA ALA A 365 -1.53 43.54 23.29
C ALA A 365 -2.56 44.07 22.30
N TYR A 366 -3.46 43.19 21.84
CA TYR A 366 -4.90 43.45 21.63
C TYR A 366 -5.58 42.14 21.23
N HIS A 367 -5.85 41.25 22.20
CA HIS A 367 -6.84 40.18 22.07
C HIS A 367 -7.31 39.71 23.46
N GLN A 368 -8.04 40.57 24.17
CA GLN A 368 -8.85 40.15 25.31
C GLN A 368 -9.94 41.17 25.60
N GLN A 369 -11.10 41.03 24.94
CA GLN A 369 -12.43 41.44 25.45
C GLN A 369 -13.48 41.25 24.34
N MET A 370 -14.16 40.10 24.35
CA MET A 370 -15.57 39.97 23.96
C MET A 370 -16.12 38.70 24.61
N ALA A 371 -16.44 38.81 25.89
CA ALA A 371 -17.39 37.94 26.58
C ALA A 371 -18.21 38.86 27.48
N MET A 372 -19.54 38.68 27.45
CA MET A 372 -20.62 39.44 28.12
C MET A 372 -21.38 40.42 27.22
N SER A 373 -22.46 39.94 26.60
CA SER A 373 -23.81 40.56 26.64
C SER A 373 -24.77 39.84 25.67
N THR A 374 -25.54 38.90 26.21
CA THR A 374 -26.92 38.51 25.82
C THR A 374 -27.44 37.69 27.01
N GLY A 375 -28.48 38.08 27.76
CA GLY A 375 -29.55 39.00 27.40
C GLY A 375 -30.46 38.34 26.39
#